data_AF-A0A2E2Y6C9-F1
#
_entry.id   AF-A0A2E2Y6C9-F1
#
_cell.length_a   1.000
_cell.length_b   1.000
_cell.length_c   1.000
_cell.angle_alpha   90.00
_cell.angle_beta   90.00
_cell.angle_gamma   90.00
#
_symmetry.space_group_name_H-M   'P 1'
#
loop_
_entity.id
_entity.type
_entity.pdbx_description
1 polymer ?
#
loop_
_entity_poly.entity_id
_entity_poly.type
_entity_poly.pdbx_seq_one_letter_code
_entity_poly.pdbx_strand_id
1 'polypeptide(L)'
;MKIKLLSLSLMCYLGLFGQKTGSHAYSIDLTNVVDDRVKVSLNVTLLGLADQNNNSYLFHFPATIPGTYATLDYGRFIHDFQAYNASGEKLKTSKRKNSYTIKGKPDRIEYWAGDSFDAKIRKNKVFEPAGTNNQERQNFLLNAAGYFGFFEGLEDLPVALEVNKNATMYGISAMESYSYGTTQNFIARNYHHFLDSPVMVCQPDTTSFQLGDAKVTIGVFTENGRALSSSIYEQVETSMKAIEGFLQGDLPVDNYAFIFYIKDYTEFEGLFNGTEIKIGTIFKAIRELGGKGFGALEHGNSSVYYLPDFGGTTVLDGMADVCIHEFFHILTPLGLHSEEIGDFNYINPAMSKHLWLYEGITEYFAGISQVKGGVITKDEYVRNLLQGKIKNAERYPTTKMSFTEMSENVLKNPYKKQYNQVYQRGALMGALLDIRIMELTNGATDLHDIILELRDQYGPLKSFRDDEIINQFVELVHPDLNQFFNDYVSGREPLPVQEYLLKVGINYNRRYNGRRSANPISDFNIRTKRVRGSNQIRVTKIGKEVPIELKEGDLIEVFSERWLNEFGEPVEGSVFNLNVERGDQKLTMPYTVQTIDVQNEKHRIFFSKTPNQEQIKLQNLWFSN
;
A
#
# COMPACT_ATOMS: atom_id res chain seq x y z
N MET A 1 13.25 -33.44 24.24
CA MET A 1 11.87 -33.96 24.43
C MET A 1 10.80 -33.00 23.88
N LYS A 2 10.95 -31.67 24.03
CA LYS A 2 10.00 -30.66 23.49
C LYS A 2 9.92 -30.60 21.94
N ILE A 3 11.03 -30.83 21.23
CA ILE A 3 11.08 -30.80 19.74
C ILE A 3 10.32 -31.98 19.09
N LYS A 4 10.14 -33.11 19.80
CA LYS A 4 9.37 -34.27 19.28
C LYS A 4 7.85 -34.04 19.29
N LEU A 5 7.35 -33.01 19.99
CA LEU A 5 5.93 -32.67 19.98
C LEU A 5 5.56 -31.77 18.78
N LEU A 6 6.49 -30.96 18.25
CA LEU A 6 6.29 -30.17 17.02
C LEU A 6 6.03 -31.06 15.79
N SER A 7 6.67 -32.23 15.72
CA SER A 7 6.50 -33.18 14.61
C SER A 7 5.14 -33.90 14.63
N LEU A 8 4.44 -33.93 15.78
CA LEU A 8 3.20 -34.69 15.92
C LEU A 8 1.96 -33.91 15.49
N SER A 9 1.94 -32.57 15.63
CA SER A 9 0.83 -31.74 15.15
C SER A 9 0.88 -31.54 13.62
N LEU A 10 2.07 -31.55 13.02
CA LEU A 10 2.26 -31.35 11.58
C LEU A 10 1.80 -32.57 10.75
N MET A 11 1.75 -33.77 11.33
CA MET A 11 1.44 -35.00 10.59
C MET A 11 -0.06 -35.22 10.31
N CYS A 12 -0.97 -34.46 10.92
CA CYS A 12 -2.42 -34.72 10.78
C CYS A 12 -3.08 -34.09 9.54
N TYR A 13 -2.36 -33.35 8.68
CA TYR A 13 -2.96 -32.64 7.54
C TYR A 13 -2.43 -33.02 6.15
N LEU A 14 -1.59 -34.05 6.03
CA LEU A 14 -0.98 -34.42 4.74
C LEU A 14 -1.81 -35.44 3.97
N GLY A 15 -2.95 -34.99 3.46
CA GLY A 15 -3.71 -35.68 2.44
C GLY A 15 -3.37 -35.16 1.04
N LEU A 16 -2.74 -36.03 0.23
CA LEU A 16 -2.71 -36.01 -1.24
C LEU A 16 -1.99 -34.82 -1.92
N PHE A 17 -0.66 -34.87 -1.99
CA PHE A 17 0.17 -34.65 -3.18
C PHE A 17 1.58 -35.12 -2.80
N GLY A 18 2.40 -35.59 -3.75
CA GLY A 18 3.75 -36.10 -3.47
C GLY A 18 4.67 -35.02 -2.89
N GLN A 19 4.60 -34.78 -1.58
CA GLN A 19 5.36 -33.75 -0.90
C GLN A 19 6.80 -34.20 -0.67
N LYS A 20 7.74 -33.30 -0.97
CA LYS A 20 9.09 -33.34 -0.38
C LYS A 20 8.92 -33.45 1.15
N THR A 21 9.43 -34.50 1.77
CA THR A 21 9.36 -34.67 3.23
C THR A 21 10.38 -33.75 3.90
N GLY A 22 9.92 -32.82 4.74
CA GLY A 22 10.82 -31.96 5.52
C GLY A 22 10.21 -30.62 5.97
N SER A 23 10.99 -29.82 6.68
CA SER A 23 10.62 -28.45 7.06
C SER A 23 11.85 -27.59 7.40
N HIS A 24 11.72 -26.28 7.20
CA HIS A 24 12.65 -25.29 7.76
C HIS A 24 12.29 -25.07 9.24
N ALA A 25 13.20 -25.37 10.16
CA ALA A 25 12.96 -25.21 11.59
C ALA A 25 13.89 -24.14 12.18
N TYR A 26 13.36 -22.92 12.26
CA TYR A 26 14.05 -21.75 12.80
C TYR A 26 13.73 -21.53 14.28
N SER A 27 14.70 -20.99 15.01
CA SER A 27 14.51 -20.41 16.34
C SER A 27 15.22 -19.07 16.41
N ILE A 28 14.58 -18.07 17.02
CA ILE A 28 15.13 -16.73 17.24
C ILE A 28 15.03 -16.37 18.72
N ASP A 29 16.09 -15.79 19.27
CA ASP A 29 16.14 -15.36 20.67
C ASP A 29 16.08 -13.84 20.79
N LEU A 30 14.90 -13.33 21.14
CA LEU A 30 14.63 -11.90 21.36
C LEU A 30 14.87 -11.49 22.82
N THR A 31 15.24 -12.43 23.70
CA THR A 31 15.52 -12.14 25.12
C THR A 31 16.97 -11.71 25.34
N ASN A 32 17.83 -11.94 24.36
CA ASN A 32 19.25 -11.61 24.40
C ASN A 32 19.65 -10.80 23.16
N VAL A 33 19.58 -9.47 23.28
CA VAL A 33 20.05 -8.53 22.24
C VAL A 33 21.49 -8.13 22.56
N VAL A 34 22.40 -8.33 21.61
CA VAL A 34 23.82 -7.97 21.74
C VAL A 34 24.22 -7.09 20.57
N ASP A 35 24.67 -5.87 20.85
CA ASP A 35 25.05 -4.87 19.83
C ASP A 35 23.99 -4.70 18.73
N ASP A 36 22.72 -4.58 19.15
CA ASP A 36 21.53 -4.49 18.29
C ASP A 36 21.30 -5.72 17.38
N ARG A 37 21.75 -6.89 17.83
CA ARG A 37 21.59 -8.15 17.11
C ARG A 37 20.92 -9.20 17.96
N VAL A 38 20.15 -10.04 17.29
CA VAL A 38 19.50 -11.22 17.88
C VAL A 38 20.06 -12.49 17.26
N LYS A 39 20.11 -13.55 18.06
CA LYS A 39 20.64 -14.84 17.61
C LYS A 39 19.56 -15.63 16.88
N VAL A 40 19.90 -16.14 15.70
CA VAL A 40 19.06 -17.03 14.90
C VAL A 40 19.74 -18.38 14.75
N SER A 41 18.95 -19.45 14.87
CA SER A 41 19.40 -20.83 14.66
C SER A 41 18.46 -21.55 13.69
N LEU A 42 19.03 -22.36 12.80
CA LEU A 42 18.29 -23.25 11.89
C LEU A 42 18.71 -24.69 12.15
N ASN A 43 17.72 -25.55 12.41
CA ASN A 43 17.90 -27.00 12.41
C ASN A 43 17.73 -27.53 10.98
N VAL A 44 18.83 -28.04 10.41
CA VAL A 44 18.89 -28.48 9.02
C VAL A 44 18.56 -29.97 8.87
N THR A 45 18.53 -30.73 9.97
CA THR A 45 18.27 -32.18 9.94
C THR A 45 16.90 -32.54 9.33
N LEU A 46 15.95 -31.61 9.35
CA LEU A 46 14.60 -31.79 8.82
C LEU A 46 14.45 -31.39 7.34
N LEU A 47 15.48 -30.81 6.71
CA LEU A 47 15.39 -30.30 5.34
C LEU A 47 15.60 -31.36 4.26
N GLY A 48 16.05 -32.57 4.63
CA GLY A 48 16.27 -33.64 3.67
C GLY A 48 17.32 -33.31 2.60
N LEU A 49 18.35 -32.51 2.94
CA LEU A 49 19.39 -32.10 2.00
C LEU A 49 19.99 -33.31 1.25
N ALA A 50 19.82 -33.31 -0.07
CA ALA A 50 20.45 -34.26 -0.98
C ALA A 50 21.97 -34.01 -1.03
N ASP A 51 22.73 -35.06 -1.34
CA ASP A 51 24.19 -34.93 -1.52
C ASP A 51 24.47 -34.07 -2.76
N GLN A 52 24.89 -32.83 -2.51
CA GLN A 52 25.18 -31.83 -3.54
C GLN A 52 26.57 -32.02 -4.15
N ASN A 53 26.77 -31.50 -5.37
CA ASN A 53 28.03 -31.51 -6.11
C ASN A 53 29.23 -31.12 -5.21
N ASN A 54 30.18 -32.05 -5.03
CA ASN A 54 31.38 -31.87 -4.21
C ASN A 54 31.11 -31.52 -2.73
N ASN A 55 30.03 -32.04 -2.13
CA ASN A 55 29.71 -31.85 -0.71
C ASN A 55 29.64 -30.36 -0.33
N SER A 56 28.99 -29.57 -1.18
CA SER A 56 28.93 -28.11 -1.11
C SER A 56 27.49 -27.63 -1.16
N TYR A 57 27.05 -26.91 -0.15
CA TYR A 57 25.66 -26.45 -0.01
C TYR A 57 25.58 -24.94 -0.11
N LEU A 58 24.55 -24.42 -0.76
CA LEU A 58 24.35 -22.99 -0.96
C LEU A 58 23.16 -22.51 -0.14
N PHE A 59 23.41 -21.53 0.72
CA PHE A 59 22.42 -20.92 1.60
C PHE A 59 22.31 -19.44 1.28
N HIS A 60 21.10 -18.93 1.08
CA HIS A 60 20.83 -17.60 0.58
C HIS A 60 20.02 -16.79 1.59
N PHE A 61 20.23 -15.48 1.58
CA PHE A 61 19.29 -14.49 2.09
C PHE A 61 18.71 -13.72 0.89
N PRO A 62 17.45 -13.26 0.95
CA PRO A 62 16.86 -12.48 -0.12
C PRO A 62 17.69 -11.25 -0.51
N ALA A 63 17.84 -11.02 -1.81
CA ALA A 63 18.37 -9.79 -2.35
C ALA A 63 17.26 -8.75 -2.59
N THR A 64 16.06 -9.21 -2.92
CA THR A 64 14.84 -8.42 -3.17
C THR A 64 13.65 -9.20 -2.60
N ILE A 65 12.59 -8.50 -2.21
CA ILE A 65 11.30 -9.09 -1.87
C ILE A 65 10.19 -8.43 -2.72
N PRO A 66 9.06 -9.10 -2.94
CA PRO A 66 7.86 -8.49 -3.53
C PRO A 66 7.46 -7.16 -2.86
N GLY A 67 6.74 -6.31 -3.59
CA GLY A 67 6.27 -4.98 -3.15
C GLY A 67 7.33 -3.87 -3.02
N THR A 68 8.59 -4.20 -2.74
CA THR A 68 9.64 -3.16 -2.56
C THR A 68 10.24 -2.61 -3.85
N TYR A 69 10.13 -3.37 -4.95
CA TYR A 69 10.69 -3.05 -6.28
C TYR A 69 12.13 -2.48 -6.22
N ALA A 70 12.97 -3.05 -5.34
CA ALA A 70 14.35 -2.62 -5.13
C ALA A 70 15.26 -3.76 -4.65
N THR A 71 16.50 -3.79 -5.13
CA THR A 71 17.53 -4.69 -4.59
C THR A 71 18.11 -4.13 -3.29
N LEU A 72 17.79 -4.79 -2.18
CA LEU A 72 18.09 -4.37 -0.80
C LEU A 72 19.19 -5.21 -0.14
N ASP A 73 19.54 -6.37 -0.67
CA ASP A 73 20.59 -7.28 -0.19
C ASP A 73 20.53 -7.56 1.32
N TYR A 74 19.48 -8.22 1.80
CA TYR A 74 19.24 -8.45 3.23
C TYR A 74 20.36 -9.27 3.90
N GLY A 75 21.10 -10.08 3.15
CA GLY A 75 22.27 -10.80 3.67
C GLY A 75 23.38 -9.88 4.21
N ARG A 76 23.32 -8.57 3.98
CA ARG A 76 24.23 -7.58 4.58
C ARG A 76 24.06 -7.41 6.10
N PHE A 77 22.91 -7.78 6.66
CA PHE A 77 22.61 -7.68 8.10
C PHE A 77 23.01 -8.92 8.90
N ILE A 78 23.58 -9.92 8.22
CA ILE A 78 23.94 -11.21 8.82
C ILE A 78 25.41 -11.24 9.21
N HIS A 79 25.65 -11.50 10.49
CA HIS A 79 26.94 -11.52 11.16
C HIS A 79 27.26 -12.91 11.71
N ASP A 80 28.56 -13.23 11.77
CA ASP A 80 29.10 -14.43 12.42
C ASP A 80 28.39 -15.73 12.02
N PHE A 81 28.18 -15.93 10.72
CA PHE A 81 27.55 -17.13 10.18
C PHE A 81 28.40 -18.38 10.39
N GLN A 82 27.80 -19.39 11.01
CA GLN A 82 28.44 -20.67 11.34
C GLN A 82 27.52 -21.83 10.98
N ALA A 83 28.12 -22.88 10.44
CA ALA A 83 27.46 -24.14 10.14
C ALA A 83 28.18 -25.27 10.86
N TYR A 84 27.43 -26.28 11.30
CA TYR A 84 27.92 -27.41 12.09
C TYR A 84 27.41 -28.72 11.51
N ASN A 85 28.22 -29.77 11.57
CA ASN A 85 27.82 -31.13 11.22
C ASN A 85 27.16 -31.86 12.41
N ALA A 86 26.79 -33.13 12.21
CA ALA A 86 26.18 -33.99 13.21
C ALA A 86 27.03 -34.20 14.49
N SER A 87 28.37 -34.15 14.40
CA SER A 87 29.28 -34.25 15.55
C SER A 87 29.45 -32.92 16.30
N GLY A 88 28.86 -31.83 15.80
CA GLY A 88 28.99 -30.50 16.37
C GLY A 88 30.27 -29.75 15.95
N GLU A 89 31.01 -30.27 14.98
CA GLU A 89 32.21 -29.63 14.44
C GLU A 89 31.83 -28.52 13.46
N LYS A 90 32.57 -27.41 13.51
CA LYS A 90 32.34 -26.26 12.64
C LYS A 90 32.78 -26.56 11.21
N LEU A 91 31.86 -26.35 10.28
CA LEU A 91 32.08 -26.49 8.85
C LEU A 91 32.71 -25.23 8.25
N LYS A 92 33.46 -25.39 7.15
CA LYS A 92 34.05 -24.26 6.43
C LYS A 92 32.97 -23.54 5.64
N THR A 93 32.87 -22.23 5.82
CA THR A 93 31.91 -21.37 5.13
C THR A 93 32.61 -20.24 4.38
N SER A 94 32.00 -19.77 3.29
CA SER A 94 32.44 -18.57 2.57
C SER A 94 31.26 -17.75 2.10
N LYS A 95 31.29 -16.43 2.31
CA LYS A 95 30.23 -15.50 1.90
C LYS A 95 30.52 -14.87 0.54
N ARG A 96 29.50 -14.76 -0.31
CA ARG A 96 29.49 -13.93 -1.51
C ARG A 96 28.15 -13.19 -1.59
N LYS A 97 28.16 -11.87 -1.41
CA LYS A 97 26.95 -11.03 -1.32
C LYS A 97 25.97 -11.60 -0.27
N ASN A 98 24.77 -12.01 -0.68
CA ASN A 98 23.71 -12.54 0.18
C ASN A 98 23.77 -14.06 0.36
N SER A 99 24.84 -14.72 -0.11
CA SER A 99 24.90 -16.18 -0.16
C SER A 99 26.12 -16.71 0.57
N TYR A 100 25.95 -17.87 1.19
CA TYR A 100 26.98 -18.61 1.91
C TYR A 100 27.13 -19.98 1.26
N THR A 101 28.37 -20.31 0.90
CA THR A 101 28.75 -21.67 0.52
C THR A 101 29.25 -22.39 1.76
N ILE A 102 28.69 -23.57 2.04
CA ILE A 102 29.04 -24.45 3.17
C ILE A 102 29.72 -25.69 2.61
N LYS A 103 30.91 -26.04 3.10
CA LYS A 103 31.62 -27.27 2.75
C LYS A 103 31.40 -28.33 3.82
N GLY A 104 30.76 -29.43 3.44
CA GLY A 104 30.25 -30.45 4.35
C GLY A 104 28.74 -30.31 4.60
N LYS A 105 28.06 -31.42 4.85
CA LYS A 105 26.63 -31.45 5.15
C LYS A 105 26.35 -30.82 6.53
N PRO A 106 25.58 -29.73 6.59
CA PRO A 106 25.22 -29.11 7.86
C PRO A 106 24.01 -29.79 8.50
N ASP A 107 24.04 -29.93 9.82
CA ASP A 107 22.91 -30.31 10.67
C ASP A 107 22.33 -29.09 11.41
N ARG A 108 23.15 -28.04 11.60
CA ARG A 108 22.77 -26.81 12.28
C ARG A 108 23.48 -25.60 11.68
N ILE A 109 22.77 -24.48 11.58
CA ILE A 109 23.30 -23.16 11.24
C ILE A 109 22.97 -22.19 12.38
N GLU A 110 23.91 -21.32 12.73
CA GLU A 110 23.72 -20.24 13.71
C GLU A 110 24.36 -18.94 13.20
N TYR A 111 23.73 -17.81 13.48
CA TYR A 111 24.24 -16.47 13.14
C TYR A 111 23.56 -15.39 13.99
N TRP A 112 24.08 -14.16 13.88
CA TRP A 112 23.50 -12.96 14.48
C TRP A 112 22.90 -12.07 13.40
N ALA A 113 21.66 -11.63 13.59
CA ALA A 113 20.95 -10.76 12.66
C ALA A 113 20.78 -9.36 13.28
N GLY A 114 21.32 -8.35 12.61
CA GLY A 114 21.09 -6.94 12.95
C GLY A 114 19.83 -6.37 12.32
N ASP A 115 19.43 -5.18 12.74
CA ASP A 115 18.25 -4.50 12.20
C ASP A 115 18.57 -3.52 11.07
N SER A 116 17.52 -3.03 10.41
CA SER A 116 17.63 -2.09 9.29
C SER A 116 17.19 -0.66 9.61
N PHE A 117 16.46 -0.45 10.71
CA PHE A 117 15.81 0.83 11.05
C PHE A 117 16.82 1.89 11.45
N ASP A 118 17.87 1.49 12.17
CA ASP A 118 18.95 2.36 12.64
C ASP A 118 20.26 2.20 11.82
N ALA A 119 20.26 1.24 10.88
CA ALA A 119 21.40 0.94 10.03
C ALA A 119 21.83 2.15 9.18
N LYS A 120 23.11 2.52 9.28
CA LYS A 120 23.71 3.66 8.57
C LYS A 120 24.02 3.34 7.10
N ILE A 121 22.98 3.15 6.29
CA ILE A 121 23.08 2.77 4.88
C ILE A 121 22.77 3.97 3.97
N ARG A 122 23.70 4.33 3.08
CA ARG A 122 23.51 5.44 2.12
C ARG A 122 22.86 5.03 0.81
N LYS A 123 23.15 3.83 0.30
CA LYS A 123 22.66 3.33 -1.00
C LYS A 123 21.83 2.08 -0.78
N ASN A 124 20.67 2.03 -1.45
CA ASN A 124 19.71 0.94 -1.31
C ASN A 124 19.36 0.75 0.18
N LYS A 125 18.94 1.84 0.83
CA LYS A 125 18.38 1.80 2.17
C LYS A 125 17.10 0.98 2.11
N VAL A 126 16.89 0.13 3.11
CA VAL A 126 15.66 -0.65 3.27
C VAL A 126 14.53 0.31 3.62
N PHE A 127 13.42 0.21 2.89
CA PHE A 127 12.20 0.92 3.21
C PHE A 127 11.64 0.38 4.52
N GLU A 128 11.26 1.25 5.45
CA GLU A 128 10.97 0.87 6.83
C GLU A 128 9.86 -0.19 6.96
N PRO A 129 8.73 -0.14 6.23
CA PRO A 129 7.76 -1.24 6.20
C PRO A 129 8.32 -2.60 5.75
N ALA A 130 9.35 -2.62 4.89
CA ALA A 130 10.09 -3.81 4.46
C ALA A 130 11.28 -4.17 5.36
N GLY A 131 11.48 -3.38 6.41
CA GLY A 131 12.65 -3.41 7.26
C GLY A 131 12.46 -4.20 8.54
N THR A 132 13.54 -4.30 9.30
CA THR A 132 13.62 -5.02 10.56
C THR A 132 14.00 -4.07 11.69
N ASN A 133 13.59 -4.42 12.92
CA ASN A 133 13.86 -3.65 14.15
C ASN A 133 14.22 -4.60 15.30
N ASN A 134 15.24 -4.28 16.10
CA ASN A 134 15.74 -5.07 17.23
C ASN A 134 15.71 -4.31 18.58
N GLN A 135 14.66 -3.54 18.83
CA GLN A 135 14.56 -2.71 20.02
C GLN A 135 14.28 -3.53 21.29
N GLU A 136 15.35 -3.85 22.03
CA GLU A 136 15.32 -4.70 23.22
C GLU A 136 14.16 -4.34 24.17
N ARG A 137 13.34 -5.35 24.52
CA ARG A 137 12.18 -5.27 25.44
C ARG A 137 11.05 -4.34 24.99
N GLN A 138 11.12 -3.73 23.80
CA GLN A 138 10.10 -2.79 23.33
C GLN A 138 9.43 -3.28 22.05
N ASN A 139 10.21 -3.53 21.00
CA ASN A 139 9.68 -3.91 19.70
C ASN A 139 10.72 -4.72 18.91
N PHE A 140 10.23 -5.81 18.31
CA PHE A 140 10.95 -6.50 17.25
C PHE A 140 10.05 -6.57 16.04
N LEU A 141 10.48 -6.05 14.90
CA LEU A 141 9.78 -6.19 13.63
C LEU A 141 10.51 -7.23 12.79
N LEU A 142 9.96 -8.44 12.73
CA LEU A 142 10.53 -9.58 12.05
C LEU A 142 9.97 -9.67 10.64
N ASN A 143 10.49 -8.84 9.74
CA ASN A 143 10.39 -9.09 8.31
C ASN A 143 11.38 -10.20 7.94
N ALA A 144 10.87 -11.36 7.54
CA ALA A 144 11.65 -12.59 7.50
C ALA A 144 12.88 -12.51 6.58
N ALA A 145 12.84 -11.71 5.52
CA ALA A 145 13.97 -11.49 4.62
C ALA A 145 15.23 -11.00 5.32
N GLY A 146 15.10 -10.21 6.39
CA GLY A 146 16.24 -9.69 7.17
C GLY A 146 16.83 -10.67 8.17
N TYR A 147 16.13 -11.76 8.50
CA TYR A 147 16.52 -12.68 9.58
C TYR A 147 16.74 -14.12 9.11
N PHE A 148 16.02 -14.60 8.10
CA PHE A 148 15.94 -16.03 7.79
C PHE A 148 16.32 -16.29 6.34
N GLY A 149 17.33 -17.14 6.14
CA GLY A 149 17.74 -17.55 4.80
C GLY A 149 17.00 -18.78 4.29
N PHE A 150 17.51 -19.40 3.22
CA PHE A 150 16.96 -20.63 2.67
C PHE A 150 18.03 -21.39 1.87
N PHE A 151 17.80 -22.69 1.66
CA PHE A 151 18.54 -23.50 0.69
C PHE A 151 17.79 -23.50 -0.64
N GLU A 152 18.51 -23.27 -1.73
CA GLU A 152 17.96 -23.26 -3.08
C GLU A 152 17.31 -24.61 -3.43
N GLY A 153 16.08 -24.57 -3.95
CA GLY A 153 15.27 -25.74 -4.32
C GLY A 153 14.43 -26.34 -3.18
N LEU A 154 14.53 -25.79 -1.96
CA LEU A 154 13.77 -26.23 -0.78
C LEU A 154 12.75 -25.18 -0.29
N GLU A 155 12.48 -24.14 -1.07
CA GLU A 155 11.57 -23.04 -0.76
C GLU A 155 10.13 -23.53 -0.55
N ASP A 156 9.71 -24.60 -1.25
CA ASP A 156 8.39 -25.21 -1.12
C ASP A 156 8.15 -25.90 0.24
N LEU A 157 9.21 -26.17 1.01
CA LEU A 157 9.07 -26.83 2.30
C LEU A 157 8.43 -25.88 3.33
N PRO A 158 7.56 -26.39 4.22
CA PRO A 158 6.96 -25.58 5.26
C PRO A 158 8.02 -25.01 6.22
N VAL A 159 7.70 -23.87 6.82
CA VAL A 159 8.55 -23.18 7.79
C VAL A 159 7.89 -23.21 9.17
N ALA A 160 8.66 -23.59 10.18
CA ALA A 160 8.33 -23.43 11.58
C ALA A 160 9.31 -22.46 12.24
N LEU A 161 8.80 -21.40 12.85
CA LEU A 161 9.59 -20.40 13.57
C LEU A 161 9.22 -20.43 15.06
N GLU A 162 10.19 -20.74 15.91
CA GLU A 162 10.08 -20.57 17.36
C GLU A 162 10.67 -19.21 17.77
N VAL A 163 9.84 -18.33 18.32
CA VAL A 163 10.26 -17.03 18.85
C VAL A 163 10.36 -17.10 20.37
N ASN A 164 11.57 -17.00 20.90
CA ASN A 164 11.79 -16.82 22.33
C ASN A 164 11.67 -15.33 22.67
N LYS A 165 10.74 -14.99 23.56
CA LYS A 165 10.38 -13.59 23.88
C LYS A 165 10.12 -13.41 25.37
N ASN A 166 10.13 -12.15 25.82
CA ASN A 166 9.68 -11.81 27.16
C ASN A 166 8.19 -12.12 27.34
N ALA A 167 7.79 -12.48 28.57
CA ALA A 167 6.41 -12.90 28.88
C ALA A 167 5.35 -11.80 28.63
N THR A 168 5.75 -10.53 28.67
CA THR A 168 4.87 -9.37 28.45
C THR A 168 4.69 -9.01 26.98
N MET A 169 5.48 -9.60 26.09
CA MET A 169 5.42 -9.32 24.65
C MET A 169 4.66 -10.42 23.93
N TYR A 170 4.02 -10.08 22.81
CA TYR A 170 3.28 -10.98 21.95
C TYR A 170 3.61 -10.68 20.49
N GLY A 171 3.78 -11.72 19.69
CA GLY A 171 4.01 -11.61 18.25
C GLY A 171 2.69 -11.50 17.50
N ILE A 172 2.47 -10.36 16.87
CA ILE A 172 1.32 -10.03 16.04
C ILE A 172 1.68 -10.39 14.60
N SER A 173 0.86 -11.24 13.98
CA SER A 173 1.01 -11.72 12.61
C SER A 173 -0.31 -12.31 12.12
N ALA A 174 -0.46 -12.45 10.81
CA ALA A 174 -1.55 -13.20 10.19
C ALA A 174 -1.24 -14.71 10.04
N MET A 175 0.00 -15.15 10.34
CA MET A 175 0.34 -16.58 10.37
C MET A 175 -0.38 -17.33 11.48
N GLU A 176 -0.65 -18.61 11.23
CA GLU A 176 -1.01 -19.54 12.27
C GLU A 176 0.06 -19.56 13.37
N SER A 177 -0.35 -19.41 14.62
CA SER A 177 0.57 -19.39 15.74
C SER A 177 -0.03 -19.95 17.03
N TYR A 178 0.85 -20.42 17.90
CA TYR A 178 0.50 -20.83 19.27
C TYR A 178 1.60 -20.43 20.24
N SER A 179 1.20 -20.16 21.50
CA SER A 179 2.13 -19.77 22.56
C SER A 179 2.33 -20.89 23.59
N TYR A 180 3.55 -21.03 24.09
CA TYR A 180 3.88 -21.93 25.21
C TYR A 180 4.94 -21.27 26.10
N GLY A 181 4.53 -20.85 27.31
CA GLY A 181 5.41 -20.13 28.23
C GLY A 181 5.95 -18.83 27.61
N THR A 182 7.28 -18.70 27.54
CA THR A 182 7.99 -17.57 26.93
C THR A 182 8.28 -17.74 25.44
N THR A 183 7.64 -18.73 24.79
CA THR A 183 7.79 -18.98 23.35
C THR A 183 6.48 -18.74 22.61
N GLN A 184 6.58 -18.24 21.38
CA GLN A 184 5.48 -18.23 20.42
C GLN A 184 5.99 -18.84 19.12
N ASN A 185 5.22 -19.80 18.60
CA ASN A 185 5.59 -20.57 17.43
C ASN A 185 4.69 -20.16 16.28
N PHE A 186 5.28 -19.94 15.11
CA PHE A 186 4.59 -19.58 13.87
C PHE A 186 4.83 -20.65 12.82
N ILE A 187 3.82 -20.91 11.99
CA ILE A 187 3.87 -21.91 10.93
C ILE A 187 3.50 -21.24 9.61
N ALA A 188 4.30 -21.50 8.58
CA ALA A 188 4.03 -21.10 7.20
C ALA A 188 4.08 -22.30 6.26
N ARG A 189 3.18 -22.31 5.27
CA ARG A 189 3.06 -23.39 4.27
C ARG A 189 4.33 -23.62 3.44
N ASN A 190 5.09 -22.56 3.18
CA ASN A 190 6.35 -22.58 2.46
C ASN A 190 7.16 -21.31 2.77
N TYR A 191 8.38 -21.21 2.22
CA TYR A 191 9.26 -20.06 2.44
C TYR A 191 8.72 -18.76 1.83
N HIS A 192 7.96 -18.83 0.73
CA HIS A 192 7.31 -17.65 0.14
C HIS A 192 6.29 -17.04 1.11
N HIS A 193 5.36 -17.86 1.62
CA HIS A 193 4.39 -17.42 2.63
C HIS A 193 5.08 -16.88 3.89
N PHE A 194 6.19 -17.50 4.31
CA PHE A 194 6.95 -17.02 5.46
C PHE A 194 7.59 -15.64 5.24
N LEU A 195 8.13 -15.39 4.05
CA LEU A 195 8.64 -14.06 3.67
C LEU A 195 7.54 -13.01 3.60
N ASP A 196 6.34 -13.44 3.21
CA ASP A 196 5.16 -12.63 3.03
C ASP A 196 4.27 -12.58 4.29
N SER A 197 4.86 -12.81 5.45
CA SER A 197 4.16 -12.87 6.73
C SER A 197 5.02 -12.28 7.85
N PRO A 198 5.08 -10.95 7.95
CA PRO A 198 5.78 -10.27 9.04
C PRO A 198 5.26 -10.67 10.42
N VAL A 199 6.14 -10.59 11.42
CA VAL A 199 5.77 -10.72 12.84
C VAL A 199 6.27 -9.52 13.61
N MET A 200 5.37 -8.74 14.22
CA MET A 200 5.74 -7.68 15.16
C MET A 200 5.61 -8.18 16.60
N VAL A 201 6.72 -8.29 17.32
CA VAL A 201 6.77 -8.70 18.72
C VAL A 201 6.90 -7.46 19.60
N CYS A 202 5.83 -7.11 20.30
CA CYS A 202 5.78 -5.96 21.20
C CYS A 202 4.82 -6.22 22.36
N GLN A 203 4.69 -5.27 23.29
CA GLN A 203 3.53 -5.28 24.19
C GLN A 203 2.26 -5.06 23.33
N PRO A 204 1.22 -5.90 23.47
CA PRO A 204 0.09 -5.85 22.54
C PRO A 204 -0.82 -4.64 22.80
N ASP A 205 -0.99 -3.81 21.79
CA ASP A 205 -2.15 -2.93 21.58
C ASP A 205 -2.86 -3.43 20.32
N THR A 206 -3.99 -4.10 20.49
CA THR A 206 -4.69 -4.79 19.39
C THR A 206 -6.19 -4.57 19.41
N THR A 207 -6.78 -4.38 18.24
CA THR A 207 -8.23 -4.43 18.01
C THR A 207 -8.50 -5.45 16.91
N SER A 208 -9.41 -6.39 17.14
CA SER A 208 -9.81 -7.38 16.14
C SER A 208 -11.29 -7.27 15.83
N PHE A 209 -11.65 -7.49 14.57
CA PHE A 209 -13.02 -7.49 14.07
C PHE A 209 -13.18 -8.55 12.99
N GLN A 210 -14.42 -8.85 12.65
CA GLN A 210 -14.78 -9.81 11.62
C GLN A 210 -15.11 -9.05 10.32
N LEU A 211 -14.66 -9.59 9.19
CA LEU A 211 -15.03 -9.11 7.86
C LEU A 211 -15.37 -10.33 7.01
N GLY A 212 -16.63 -10.54 6.64
CA GLY A 212 -17.09 -11.84 6.13
C GLY A 212 -16.69 -12.98 7.08
N ASP A 213 -16.01 -13.99 6.56
CA ASP A 213 -15.46 -15.10 7.35
C ASP A 213 -14.01 -14.87 7.83
N ALA A 214 -13.36 -13.79 7.42
CA ALA A 214 -11.99 -13.46 7.84
C ALA A 214 -11.94 -12.69 9.17
N LYS A 215 -11.03 -13.10 10.05
CA LYS A 215 -10.66 -12.32 11.24
C LYS A 215 -9.60 -11.28 10.87
N VAL A 216 -9.92 -10.01 11.02
CA VAL A 216 -8.97 -8.90 10.81
C VAL A 216 -8.43 -8.42 12.17
N THR A 217 -7.12 -8.23 12.28
CA THR A 217 -6.45 -7.75 13.49
C THR A 217 -5.60 -6.53 13.19
N ILE A 218 -5.89 -5.42 13.87
CA ILE A 218 -5.03 -4.24 13.93
C ILE A 218 -4.10 -4.41 15.13
N GLY A 219 -2.80 -4.40 14.92
CA GLY A 219 -1.79 -4.43 15.96
C GLY A 219 -0.85 -3.24 15.87
N VAL A 220 -0.65 -2.55 16.99
CA VAL A 220 0.07 -1.27 17.02
C VAL A 220 1.20 -1.31 18.03
N PHE A 221 2.35 -0.78 17.62
CA PHE A 221 3.42 -0.35 18.51
C PHE A 221 3.63 1.15 18.33
N THR A 222 3.64 1.90 19.43
CA THR A 222 3.95 3.32 19.45
C THR A 222 5.16 3.57 20.34
N GLU A 223 6.12 4.38 19.88
CA GLU A 223 7.31 4.68 20.69
C GLU A 223 7.01 5.51 21.95
N ASN A 224 5.93 6.30 21.91
CA ASN A 224 5.47 7.12 23.04
C ASN A 224 4.46 6.41 23.95
N GLY A 225 4.13 5.14 23.68
CA GLY A 225 3.24 4.33 24.52
C GLY A 225 1.75 4.65 24.41
N ARG A 226 1.32 5.47 23.43
CA ARG A 226 -0.10 5.67 23.11
C ARG A 226 -0.74 4.37 22.64
N ALA A 227 -1.92 4.06 23.17
CA ALA A 227 -2.79 3.03 22.59
C ALA A 227 -3.61 3.67 21.46
N LEU A 228 -3.50 3.12 20.25
CA LEU A 228 -4.11 3.65 19.03
C LEU A 228 -4.93 2.61 18.26
N SER A 229 -4.83 1.31 18.57
CA SER A 229 -5.51 0.27 17.78
C SER A 229 -7.03 0.50 17.64
N SER A 230 -7.70 0.88 18.72
CA SER A 230 -9.14 1.18 18.72
C SER A 230 -9.46 2.43 17.90
N SER A 231 -8.66 3.49 18.00
CA SER A 231 -8.86 4.72 17.23
C SER A 231 -8.60 4.50 15.73
N ILE A 232 -7.65 3.63 15.38
CA ILE A 232 -7.44 3.21 13.99
C ILE A 232 -8.65 2.42 13.49
N TYR A 233 -9.18 1.49 14.29
CA TYR A 233 -10.41 0.76 13.94
C TYR A 233 -11.57 1.71 13.64
N GLU A 234 -11.81 2.71 14.51
CA GLU A 234 -12.85 3.72 14.30
C GLU A 234 -12.70 4.49 12.98
N GLN A 235 -11.47 4.71 12.49
CA GLN A 235 -11.25 5.35 11.19
C GLN A 235 -11.55 4.43 10.00
N VAL A 236 -11.29 3.13 10.13
CA VAL A 236 -11.36 2.19 8.99
C VAL A 236 -12.67 1.41 8.95
N GLU A 237 -13.43 1.32 10.04
CA GLU A 237 -14.60 0.44 10.17
C GLU A 237 -15.61 0.62 9.01
N THR A 238 -15.98 1.86 8.70
CA THR A 238 -16.95 2.16 7.64
C THR A 238 -16.43 1.71 6.28
N SER A 239 -15.16 1.97 5.99
CA SER A 239 -14.54 1.58 4.73
C SER A 239 -14.34 0.07 4.61
N MET A 240 -13.98 -0.61 5.71
CA MET A 240 -13.86 -2.07 5.70
C MET A 240 -15.21 -2.73 5.39
N LYS A 241 -16.32 -2.26 6.00
CA LYS A 241 -17.66 -2.75 5.67
C LYS A 241 -18.04 -2.51 4.20
N ALA A 242 -17.63 -1.37 3.64
CA ALA A 242 -17.80 -1.10 2.21
C ALA A 242 -17.01 -2.09 1.33
N ILE A 243 -15.78 -2.41 1.70
CA ILE A 243 -14.96 -3.42 1.01
C ILE A 243 -15.60 -4.80 1.10
N GLU A 244 -16.13 -5.21 2.26
CA GLU A 244 -16.83 -6.50 2.40
C GLU A 244 -17.97 -6.62 1.39
N GLY A 245 -18.79 -5.58 1.26
CA GLY A 245 -19.85 -5.52 0.25
C GLY A 245 -19.31 -5.56 -1.17
N PHE A 246 -18.23 -4.83 -1.45
CA PHE A 246 -17.56 -4.84 -2.76
C PHE A 246 -17.05 -6.24 -3.10
N LEU A 247 -16.43 -6.95 -2.16
CA LEU A 247 -15.89 -8.31 -2.33
C LEU A 247 -16.96 -9.41 -2.16
N GLN A 248 -18.24 -9.06 -2.07
CA GLN A 248 -19.35 -10.00 -1.92
C GLN A 248 -19.23 -10.92 -0.68
N GLY A 249 -18.51 -10.47 0.35
CA GLY A 249 -18.21 -11.26 1.56
C GLY A 249 -17.18 -12.38 1.38
N ASP A 250 -16.66 -12.57 0.16
CA ASP A 250 -15.72 -13.64 -0.18
C ASP A 250 -14.27 -13.16 -0.15
N LEU A 251 -13.59 -13.42 0.97
CA LEU A 251 -12.21 -13.06 1.19
C LEU A 251 -11.30 -14.28 0.98
N PRO A 252 -10.17 -14.16 0.27
CA PRO A 252 -9.27 -15.29 -0.01
C PRO A 252 -8.43 -15.73 1.20
N VAL A 253 -8.69 -15.18 2.40
CA VAL A 253 -7.91 -15.42 3.61
C VAL A 253 -8.81 -15.54 4.84
N ASP A 254 -8.45 -16.43 5.77
CA ASP A 254 -9.17 -16.58 7.05
C ASP A 254 -8.73 -15.54 8.10
N ASN A 255 -7.52 -15.01 7.95
CA ASN A 255 -6.93 -14.05 8.89
C ASN A 255 -6.20 -12.96 8.12
N TYR A 256 -6.39 -11.70 8.53
CA TYR A 256 -5.63 -10.55 8.02
C TYR A 256 -5.05 -9.73 9.18
N ALA A 257 -3.84 -9.19 9.03
CA ALA A 257 -3.22 -8.33 10.05
C ALA A 257 -2.74 -6.98 9.51
N PHE A 258 -3.23 -5.87 10.07
CA PHE A 258 -2.62 -4.55 9.91
C PHE A 258 -1.60 -4.34 11.04
N ILE A 259 -0.32 -4.16 10.70
CA ILE A 259 0.80 -4.08 11.66
C ILE A 259 1.38 -2.67 11.63
N PHE A 260 1.17 -1.89 12.67
CA PHE A 260 1.59 -0.49 12.74
C PHE A 260 2.80 -0.29 13.65
N TYR A 261 3.87 0.25 13.09
CA TYR A 261 4.95 0.90 13.81
C TYR A 261 4.77 2.42 13.74
N ILE A 262 4.51 3.05 14.88
CA ILE A 262 4.27 4.48 14.99
C ILE A 262 5.47 5.16 15.65
N LYS A 263 6.20 5.94 14.86
CA LYS A 263 7.41 6.65 15.25
C LYS A 263 7.04 7.95 15.97
N ASP A 264 7.58 8.17 17.17
CA ASP A 264 7.28 9.37 17.96
C ASP A 264 7.99 10.60 17.39
N TYR A 265 7.20 11.60 17.02
CA TYR A 265 7.61 12.94 16.62
C TYR A 265 6.74 14.02 17.28
N THR A 266 6.16 13.73 18.45
CA THR A 266 5.33 14.66 19.22
C THR A 266 6.07 15.94 19.58
N GLU A 267 7.40 15.91 19.65
CA GLU A 267 8.21 17.12 19.81
C GLU A 267 8.06 18.14 18.67
N PHE A 268 7.56 17.72 17.51
CA PHE A 268 7.26 18.59 16.37
C PHE A 268 5.78 18.97 16.28
N GLU A 269 4.93 18.58 17.24
CA GLU A 269 3.49 18.87 17.26
C GLU A 269 3.20 20.35 17.01
N GLY A 270 3.97 21.23 17.65
CA GLY A 270 3.85 22.68 17.48
C GLY A 270 3.99 23.16 16.03
N LEU A 271 4.85 22.51 15.23
CA LEU A 271 5.04 22.84 13.82
C LEU A 271 3.83 22.45 12.98
N PHE A 272 3.23 21.29 13.27
CA PHE A 272 2.12 20.71 12.50
C PHE A 272 0.77 21.31 12.89
N ASN A 273 0.55 21.61 14.18
CA ASN A 273 -0.64 22.33 14.65
C ASN A 273 -0.53 23.87 14.46
N GLY A 274 0.64 24.36 14.04
CA GLY A 274 0.85 25.77 13.69
C GLY A 274 1.10 26.72 14.86
N THR A 275 1.33 26.20 16.08
CA THR A 275 1.66 26.98 17.28
C THR A 275 3.16 27.32 17.40
N GLU A 276 4.03 26.63 16.65
CA GLU A 276 5.47 26.87 16.60
C GLU A 276 5.96 27.27 15.20
N ILE A 277 6.83 28.28 15.16
CA ILE A 277 7.45 28.81 13.92
C ILE A 277 8.96 29.01 14.06
N LYS A 278 9.58 28.43 15.10
CA LYS A 278 11.02 28.57 15.33
C LYS A 278 11.79 27.88 14.20
N ILE A 279 12.64 28.65 13.53
CA ILE A 279 13.48 28.18 12.43
C ILE A 279 14.35 26.97 12.84
N GLY A 280 14.88 26.99 14.08
CA GLY A 280 15.67 25.87 14.61
C GLY A 280 14.90 24.55 14.67
N THR A 281 13.65 24.58 15.14
CA THR A 281 12.77 23.40 15.19
C THR A 281 12.43 22.90 13.79
N ILE A 282 12.19 23.81 12.83
CA ILE A 282 11.97 23.44 11.41
C ILE A 282 13.19 22.72 10.82
N PHE A 283 14.40 23.24 11.03
CA PHE A 283 15.63 22.58 10.57
C PHE A 283 15.84 21.23 11.22
N LYS A 284 15.55 21.10 12.53
CA LYS A 284 15.61 19.82 13.24
C LYS A 284 14.63 18.81 12.64
N ALA A 285 13.37 19.20 12.43
CA ALA A 285 12.35 18.35 11.81
C ALA A 285 12.73 17.90 10.39
N ILE A 286 13.21 18.81 9.53
CA ILE A 286 13.67 18.44 8.17
C ILE A 286 14.81 17.42 8.23
N ARG A 287 15.74 17.57 9.16
CA ARG A 287 16.88 16.65 9.32
C ARG A 287 16.45 15.27 9.82
N GLU A 288 15.47 15.21 10.72
CA GLU A 288 15.09 13.96 11.40
C GLU A 288 13.98 13.17 10.69
N LEU A 289 13.11 13.87 9.95
CA LEU A 289 12.16 13.26 9.01
C LEU A 289 12.84 12.94 7.66
N GLY A 290 13.89 13.70 7.31
CA GLY A 290 14.62 13.54 6.07
C GLY A 290 15.27 12.16 5.95
N GLY A 291 14.84 11.39 4.94
CA GLY A 291 15.38 10.06 4.64
C GLY A 291 14.72 8.91 5.39
N LYS A 292 13.63 9.17 6.15
CA LYS A 292 12.73 8.14 6.66
C LYS A 292 11.68 7.79 5.59
N GLY A 293 11.46 6.50 5.35
CA GLY A 293 10.44 5.98 4.45
C GLY A 293 9.14 5.75 5.20
N PHE A 294 8.38 6.81 5.44
CA PHE A 294 7.01 6.66 5.91
C PHE A 294 6.12 6.09 4.80
N GLY A 295 5.23 5.17 5.17
CA GLY A 295 4.31 4.52 4.26
C GLY A 295 3.91 3.12 4.75
N ALA A 296 3.41 2.32 3.83
CA ALA A 296 3.01 0.95 4.07
C ALA A 296 3.63 0.01 3.03
N LEU A 297 3.66 -1.27 3.34
CA LEU A 297 3.99 -2.35 2.42
C LEU A 297 2.95 -3.45 2.58
N GLU A 298 2.47 -3.93 1.44
CA GLU A 298 1.56 -5.04 1.32
C GLU A 298 2.26 -6.38 1.56
N HIS A 299 1.52 -7.29 2.17
CA HIS A 299 1.81 -8.70 2.24
C HIS A 299 0.52 -9.47 1.94
N GLY A 300 0.61 -10.75 1.58
CA GLY A 300 -0.53 -11.54 1.13
C GLY A 300 -1.72 -11.46 2.09
N ASN A 301 -1.50 -11.67 3.38
CA ASN A 301 -2.53 -11.60 4.42
C ASN A 301 -2.22 -10.57 5.51
N SER A 302 -1.36 -9.59 5.24
CA SER A 302 -1.07 -8.53 6.21
C SER A 302 -0.54 -7.28 5.52
N SER A 303 -0.37 -6.21 6.27
CA SER A 303 0.37 -5.04 5.79
C SER A 303 1.11 -4.39 6.93
N VAL A 304 2.30 -3.87 6.64
CA VAL A 304 3.16 -3.21 7.63
C VAL A 304 3.17 -1.72 7.37
N TYR A 305 2.94 -0.92 8.41
CA TYR A 305 2.89 0.53 8.34
C TYR A 305 4.01 1.11 9.20
N TYR A 306 4.74 2.06 8.64
CA TYR A 306 5.68 2.88 9.38
C TYR A 306 5.24 4.34 9.26
N LEU A 307 4.61 4.87 10.30
CA LEU A 307 3.96 6.19 10.27
C LEU A 307 4.51 7.12 11.36
N PRO A 308 4.55 8.44 11.13
CA PRO A 308 4.94 9.40 12.15
C PRO A 308 3.74 9.79 13.03
N ASP A 309 3.97 9.94 14.32
CA ASP A 309 3.03 10.57 15.24
C ASP A 309 3.52 11.96 15.65
N PHE A 310 2.83 12.99 15.19
CA PHE A 310 3.10 14.38 15.55
C PHE A 310 2.21 14.88 16.70
N GLY A 311 1.57 13.98 17.45
CA GLY A 311 0.60 14.35 18.48
C GLY A 311 -0.82 14.54 17.93
N GLY A 312 -1.77 14.69 18.85
CA GLY A 312 -3.19 14.78 18.52
C GLY A 312 -3.68 13.57 17.71
N THR A 313 -4.54 13.82 16.71
CA THR A 313 -5.10 12.79 15.82
C THR A 313 -4.39 12.70 14.47
N THR A 314 -3.30 13.46 14.26
CA THR A 314 -2.66 13.59 12.94
C THR A 314 -2.16 12.27 12.36
N VAL A 315 -1.74 11.34 13.22
CA VAL A 315 -1.34 9.98 12.82
C VAL A 315 -2.48 9.19 12.17
N LEU A 316 -3.74 9.56 12.43
CA LEU A 316 -4.94 8.93 11.89
C LEU A 316 -5.38 9.55 10.56
N ASP A 317 -4.81 10.68 10.15
CA ASP A 317 -5.19 11.38 8.93
C ASP A 317 -4.87 10.51 7.70
N GLY A 318 -5.87 10.23 6.87
CA GLY A 318 -5.71 9.38 5.67
C GLY A 318 -5.49 7.88 5.98
N MET A 319 -5.66 7.47 7.24
CA MET A 319 -5.47 6.08 7.67
C MET A 319 -6.36 5.11 6.89
N ALA A 320 -7.63 5.47 6.68
CA ALA A 320 -8.58 4.67 5.93
C ALA A 320 -8.09 4.40 4.50
N ASP A 321 -7.71 5.44 3.76
CA ASP A 321 -7.28 5.30 2.36
C ASP A 321 -6.09 4.35 2.21
N VAL A 322 -5.07 4.47 3.07
CA VAL A 322 -3.90 3.59 3.03
C VAL A 322 -4.29 2.16 3.43
N CYS A 323 -5.09 1.97 4.49
CA CYS A 323 -5.53 0.63 4.90
C CYS A 323 -6.36 -0.08 3.83
N ILE A 324 -7.24 0.65 3.15
CA ILE A 324 -8.06 0.14 2.05
C ILE A 324 -7.16 -0.30 0.89
N HIS A 325 -6.20 0.52 0.47
CA HIS A 325 -5.25 0.16 -0.59
C HIS A 325 -4.50 -1.11 -0.25
N GLU A 326 -3.88 -1.17 0.92
CA GLU A 326 -3.13 -2.36 1.33
C GLU A 326 -4.02 -3.60 1.44
N PHE A 327 -5.24 -3.44 1.97
CA PHE A 327 -6.18 -4.55 2.08
C PHE A 327 -6.62 -5.09 0.72
N PHE A 328 -6.77 -4.24 -0.31
CA PHE A 328 -7.13 -4.70 -1.65
C PHE A 328 -6.05 -5.56 -2.32
N HIS A 329 -4.81 -5.57 -1.81
CA HIS A 329 -3.79 -6.49 -2.32
C HIS A 329 -4.11 -7.98 -2.06
N ILE A 330 -5.13 -8.29 -1.26
CA ILE A 330 -5.69 -9.65 -1.17
C ILE A 330 -6.25 -10.15 -2.51
N LEU A 331 -6.73 -9.26 -3.38
CA LEU A 331 -7.15 -9.63 -4.73
C LEU A 331 -5.94 -9.84 -5.63
N THR A 332 -5.06 -8.83 -5.70
CA THR A 332 -3.86 -8.88 -6.52
C THR A 332 -2.69 -8.22 -5.80
N PRO A 333 -1.51 -8.85 -5.70
CA PRO A 333 -1.17 -10.12 -6.33
C PRO A 333 -1.66 -11.37 -5.59
N LEU A 334 -2.18 -11.32 -4.35
CA LEU A 334 -2.39 -12.56 -3.59
C LEU A 334 -3.31 -13.57 -4.31
N GLY A 335 -4.51 -13.15 -4.75
CA GLY A 335 -5.48 -14.04 -5.40
C GLY A 335 -5.27 -14.23 -6.90
N LEU A 336 -4.51 -13.35 -7.54
CA LEU A 336 -4.24 -13.35 -8.98
C LEU A 336 -2.84 -12.79 -9.23
N HIS A 337 -1.91 -13.65 -9.63
CA HIS A 337 -0.51 -13.29 -9.88
C HIS A 337 0.14 -14.05 -11.02
N SER A 338 1.21 -13.47 -11.57
CA SER A 338 2.05 -14.09 -12.58
C SER A 338 3.10 -15.02 -11.97
N GLU A 339 3.78 -15.79 -12.81
CA GLU A 339 4.90 -16.66 -12.42
C GLU A 339 6.04 -15.87 -11.80
N GLU A 340 6.30 -14.63 -12.26
CA GLU A 340 7.33 -13.75 -11.70
C GLU A 340 7.07 -13.35 -10.24
N ILE A 341 5.80 -13.39 -9.81
CA ILE A 341 5.39 -13.06 -8.44
C ILE A 341 5.22 -14.33 -7.60
N GLY A 342 4.57 -15.37 -8.13
CA GLY A 342 4.36 -16.64 -7.41
C GLY A 342 5.64 -17.43 -7.21
N ASP A 343 6.50 -17.50 -8.24
CA ASP A 343 7.78 -18.20 -8.24
C ASP A 343 8.95 -17.22 -8.09
N PHE A 344 8.75 -16.19 -7.24
CA PHE A 344 9.66 -15.05 -7.15
C PHE A 344 11.11 -15.46 -6.87
N ASN A 345 12.02 -15.11 -7.77
CA ASN A 345 13.44 -15.33 -7.57
C ASN A 345 14.03 -14.26 -6.65
N TYR A 346 14.14 -14.57 -5.35
CA TYR A 346 14.66 -13.65 -4.33
C TYR A 346 16.11 -13.22 -4.54
N ILE A 347 16.88 -13.90 -5.40
CA ILE A 347 18.29 -13.61 -5.65
C ILE A 347 18.43 -12.70 -6.87
N ASN A 348 17.77 -13.05 -7.98
CA ASN A 348 17.77 -12.33 -9.25
C ASN A 348 16.34 -12.29 -9.81
N PRO A 349 15.49 -11.35 -9.34
CA PRO A 349 14.09 -11.34 -9.72
C PRO A 349 13.88 -10.95 -11.18
N ALA A 350 13.00 -11.68 -11.85
CA ALA A 350 12.29 -11.18 -13.03
C ALA A 350 11.10 -10.33 -12.53
N MET A 351 10.80 -9.24 -13.23
CA MET A 351 9.67 -8.39 -12.88
C MET A 351 8.54 -8.60 -13.87
N SER A 352 7.32 -8.72 -13.36
CA SER A 352 6.12 -8.81 -14.19
C SER A 352 5.87 -7.53 -14.99
N LYS A 353 5.26 -7.66 -16.17
CA LYS A 353 4.76 -6.55 -16.99
C LYS A 353 3.50 -5.88 -16.42
N HIS A 354 2.93 -6.39 -15.33
CA HIS A 354 1.56 -6.08 -14.92
C HIS A 354 1.43 -5.25 -13.62
N LEU A 355 2.33 -4.30 -13.33
CA LEU A 355 2.10 -3.37 -12.21
C LEU A 355 0.84 -2.51 -12.41
N TRP A 356 0.32 -2.38 -13.64
CA TRP A 356 -0.97 -1.75 -13.87
C TRP A 356 -2.12 -2.55 -13.24
N LEU A 357 -1.98 -3.88 -13.14
CA LEU A 357 -2.90 -4.78 -12.45
C LEU A 357 -2.65 -4.71 -10.94
N TYR A 358 -1.42 -5.04 -10.50
CA TYR A 358 -1.13 -5.20 -9.07
C TYR A 358 -1.23 -3.92 -8.23
N GLU A 359 -0.92 -2.75 -8.82
CA GLU A 359 -0.92 -1.47 -8.11
C GLU A 359 -1.99 -0.53 -8.66
N GLY A 360 -2.12 -0.49 -9.99
CA GLY A 360 -3.04 0.41 -10.67
C GLY A 360 -4.51 0.06 -10.42
N ILE A 361 -4.89 -1.20 -10.65
CA ILE A 361 -6.26 -1.67 -10.40
C ILE A 361 -6.54 -1.71 -8.90
N THR A 362 -5.60 -2.13 -8.06
CA THR A 362 -5.72 -2.06 -6.59
C THR A 362 -6.05 -0.65 -6.11
N GLU A 363 -5.30 0.38 -6.55
CA GLU A 363 -5.57 1.77 -6.20
C GLU A 363 -6.92 2.26 -6.77
N TYR A 364 -7.30 1.80 -7.97
CA TYR A 364 -8.62 2.11 -8.53
C TYR A 364 -9.75 1.51 -7.67
N PHE A 365 -9.64 0.23 -7.29
CA PHE A 365 -10.58 -0.48 -6.42
C PHE A 365 -10.66 0.14 -5.04
N ALA A 366 -9.53 0.55 -4.46
CA ALA A 366 -9.48 1.30 -3.21
C ALA A 366 -10.28 2.61 -3.26
N GLY A 367 -10.30 3.29 -4.40
CA GLY A 367 -11.12 4.49 -4.59
C GLY A 367 -12.59 4.20 -4.90
N ILE A 368 -12.89 3.32 -5.86
CA ILE A 368 -14.26 3.10 -6.34
C ILE A 368 -15.13 2.33 -5.34
N SER A 369 -14.53 1.40 -4.57
CA SER A 369 -15.25 0.65 -3.52
C SER A 369 -15.81 1.58 -2.43
N GLN A 370 -15.10 2.66 -2.10
CA GLN A 370 -15.60 3.68 -1.16
C GLN A 370 -16.86 4.36 -1.69
N VAL A 371 -16.97 4.60 -3.00
CA VAL A 371 -18.18 5.16 -3.61
C VAL A 371 -19.31 4.13 -3.62
N LYS A 372 -19.03 2.92 -4.09
CA LYS A 372 -20.04 1.87 -4.21
C LYS A 372 -20.59 1.45 -2.83
N GLY A 373 -19.75 1.48 -1.79
CA GLY A 373 -20.15 1.25 -0.41
C GLY A 373 -20.69 2.49 0.34
N GLY A 374 -20.83 3.63 -0.32
CA GLY A 374 -21.43 4.84 0.24
C GLY A 374 -20.60 5.59 1.29
N VAL A 375 -19.30 5.31 1.38
CA VAL A 375 -18.35 5.99 2.27
C VAL A 375 -18.10 7.42 1.80
N ILE A 376 -17.94 7.58 0.48
CA ILE A 376 -17.79 8.87 -0.18
C ILE A 376 -18.84 9.00 -1.27
N THR A 377 -19.21 10.25 -1.58
CA THR A 377 -20.13 10.55 -2.68
C THR A 377 -19.46 10.39 -4.04
N LYS A 378 -20.26 10.18 -5.10
CA LYS A 378 -19.77 10.16 -6.50
C LYS A 378 -19.01 11.44 -6.85
N ASP A 379 -19.46 12.56 -6.30
CA ASP A 379 -18.88 13.87 -6.51
C ASP A 379 -17.51 14.03 -5.86
N GLU A 380 -17.36 13.59 -4.61
CA GLU A 380 -16.07 13.54 -3.93
C GLU A 380 -15.07 12.65 -4.68
N TYR A 381 -15.50 11.48 -5.15
CA TYR A 381 -14.65 10.63 -5.96
C TYR A 381 -14.20 11.30 -7.27
N VAL A 382 -15.13 11.84 -8.05
CA VAL A 382 -14.80 12.43 -9.36
C VAL A 382 -13.95 13.69 -9.21
N ARG A 383 -14.34 14.62 -8.33
CA ARG A 383 -13.68 15.93 -8.20
C ARG A 383 -12.43 15.92 -7.33
N ASN A 384 -12.34 15.05 -6.32
CA ASN A 384 -11.20 15.04 -5.42
C ASN A 384 -10.21 13.93 -5.82
N LEU A 385 -10.67 12.67 -5.86
CA LEU A 385 -9.79 11.52 -6.11
C LEU A 385 -9.40 11.44 -7.59
N LEU A 386 -10.36 11.19 -8.49
CA LEU A 386 -10.10 10.95 -9.90
C LEU A 386 -9.48 12.17 -10.60
N GLN A 387 -9.98 13.38 -10.34
CA GLN A 387 -9.36 14.60 -10.88
C GLN A 387 -7.90 14.76 -10.42
N GLY A 388 -7.60 14.42 -9.17
CA GLY A 388 -6.23 14.39 -8.63
C GLY A 388 -5.33 13.41 -9.39
N LYS A 389 -5.81 12.18 -9.60
CA LYS A 389 -5.12 11.15 -10.38
C LYS A 389 -4.88 11.62 -11.82
N ILE A 390 -5.86 12.23 -12.48
CA ILE A 390 -5.74 12.81 -13.82
C ILE A 390 -4.63 13.87 -13.86
N LYS A 391 -4.65 14.84 -12.94
CA LYS A 391 -3.64 15.91 -12.84
C LYS A 391 -2.23 15.36 -12.66
N ASN A 392 -2.07 14.33 -11.84
CA ASN A 392 -0.78 13.74 -11.53
C ASN A 392 -0.29 12.80 -12.63
N ALA A 393 -1.18 12.07 -13.30
CA ALA A 393 -0.86 11.17 -14.40
C ALA A 393 -0.18 11.92 -15.57
N GLU A 394 -0.55 13.17 -15.83
CA GLU A 394 0.06 13.99 -16.89
C GLU A 394 1.54 14.32 -16.69
N ARG A 395 2.09 14.11 -15.48
CA ARG A 395 3.50 14.37 -15.18
C ARG A 395 4.42 13.27 -15.72
N TYR A 396 3.87 12.11 -16.09
CA TYR A 396 4.64 10.95 -16.51
C TYR A 396 4.85 10.90 -18.04
N PRO A 397 6.01 10.41 -18.52
CA PRO A 397 6.39 10.49 -19.92
C PRO A 397 5.87 9.31 -20.75
N THR A 398 4.54 9.19 -20.92
CA THR A 398 3.91 8.05 -21.62
C THR A 398 4.45 7.81 -23.04
N THR A 399 4.82 8.86 -23.77
CA THR A 399 5.37 8.71 -25.13
C THR A 399 6.78 8.11 -25.17
N LYS A 400 7.47 8.01 -24.02
CA LYS A 400 8.84 7.48 -23.93
C LYS A 400 8.89 6.01 -23.51
N MET A 401 7.86 5.50 -22.84
CA MET A 401 7.80 4.12 -22.35
C MET A 401 6.35 3.68 -22.19
N SER A 402 6.06 2.40 -22.47
CA SER A 402 4.74 1.84 -22.14
C SER A 402 4.64 1.56 -20.64
N PHE A 403 3.43 1.21 -20.18
CA PHE A 403 3.26 0.78 -18.79
C PHE A 403 3.97 -0.55 -18.56
N THR A 404 3.78 -1.52 -19.46
CA THR A 404 4.39 -2.86 -19.38
C THR A 404 5.92 -2.82 -19.40
N GLU A 405 6.51 -1.98 -20.26
CA GLU A 405 7.96 -1.79 -20.33
C GLU A 405 8.51 -1.20 -19.02
N MET A 406 7.78 -0.26 -18.41
CA MET A 406 8.14 0.31 -17.12
C MET A 406 8.05 -0.73 -15.99
N SER A 407 6.99 -1.53 -15.97
CA SER A 407 6.78 -2.60 -14.99
C SER A 407 7.89 -3.65 -15.04
N GLU A 408 8.16 -4.21 -16.23
CA GLU A 408 9.19 -5.24 -16.44
C GLU A 408 10.61 -4.75 -16.08
N ASN A 409 10.85 -3.44 -16.19
CA ASN A 409 12.15 -2.85 -15.94
C ASN A 409 12.21 -1.95 -14.71
N VAL A 410 11.24 -2.05 -13.78
CA VAL A 410 11.08 -1.13 -12.64
C VAL A 410 12.32 -1.04 -11.74
N LEU A 411 13.17 -2.08 -11.72
CA LEU A 411 14.42 -2.07 -10.95
C LEU A 411 15.55 -1.23 -11.60
N LYS A 412 15.41 -0.84 -12.87
CA LYS A 412 16.45 -0.20 -13.70
C LYS A 412 16.13 1.26 -13.97
N ASN A 413 17.16 2.11 -14.10
CA ASN A 413 16.95 3.46 -14.62
C ASN A 413 16.70 3.41 -16.15
N PRO A 414 15.84 4.28 -16.71
CA PRO A 414 15.09 5.36 -16.06
C PRO A 414 13.76 4.93 -15.40
N TYR A 415 13.29 3.70 -15.63
CA TYR A 415 11.98 3.18 -15.21
C TYR A 415 11.75 3.24 -13.70
N LYS A 416 12.78 2.98 -12.88
CA LYS A 416 12.72 3.10 -11.42
C LYS A 416 12.18 4.45 -10.94
N LYS A 417 12.50 5.54 -11.63
CA LYS A 417 12.03 6.89 -11.26
C LYS A 417 10.56 7.13 -11.63
N GLN A 418 9.96 6.21 -12.40
CA GLN A 418 8.60 6.30 -12.89
C GLN A 418 7.65 5.35 -12.15
N TYR A 419 8.13 4.64 -11.12
CA TYR A 419 7.32 3.71 -10.32
C TYR A 419 6.03 4.34 -9.81
N ASN A 420 6.10 5.54 -9.22
CA ASN A 420 4.93 6.24 -8.67
C ASN A 420 3.81 6.54 -9.68
N GLN A 421 4.02 6.30 -10.98
CA GLN A 421 2.93 6.37 -11.97
C GLN A 421 1.89 5.28 -11.75
N VAL A 422 2.22 4.18 -11.07
CA VAL A 422 1.27 3.09 -10.83
C VAL A 422 0.04 3.57 -10.06
N TYR A 423 0.24 4.33 -8.98
CA TYR A 423 -0.81 4.91 -8.15
C TYR A 423 -1.58 6.06 -8.80
N GLN A 424 -1.10 6.61 -9.92
CA GLN A 424 -1.69 7.80 -10.53
C GLN A 424 -2.25 7.49 -11.91
N ARG A 425 -1.35 7.13 -12.84
CA ARG A 425 -1.70 6.70 -14.19
C ARG A 425 -2.35 5.31 -14.18
N GLY A 426 -1.91 4.39 -13.32
CA GLY A 426 -2.51 3.05 -13.22
C GLY A 426 -3.94 3.10 -12.69
N ALA A 427 -4.20 3.84 -11.62
CA ALA A 427 -5.56 4.04 -11.10
C ALA A 427 -6.51 4.70 -12.12
N LEU A 428 -6.03 5.74 -12.82
CA LEU A 428 -6.78 6.36 -13.91
C LEU A 428 -7.05 5.36 -15.05
N MET A 429 -6.06 4.54 -15.40
CA MET A 429 -6.20 3.51 -16.40
C MET A 429 -7.22 2.43 -15.99
N GLY A 430 -7.24 2.02 -14.72
CA GLY A 430 -8.25 1.12 -14.15
C GLY A 430 -9.67 1.70 -14.30
N ALA A 431 -9.86 2.97 -13.96
CA ALA A 431 -11.13 3.66 -14.16
C ALA A 431 -11.60 3.69 -15.62
N LEU A 432 -10.69 3.97 -16.57
CA LEU A 432 -11.06 3.98 -17.99
C LEU A 432 -11.28 2.57 -18.55
N LEU A 433 -10.52 1.58 -18.07
CA LEU A 433 -10.68 0.18 -18.44
C LEU A 433 -12.05 -0.34 -17.99
N ASP A 434 -12.47 -0.01 -16.77
CA ASP A 434 -13.78 -0.38 -16.25
C ASP A 434 -14.93 0.18 -17.10
N ILE A 435 -14.85 1.48 -17.45
CA ILE A 435 -15.80 2.09 -18.38
C ILE A 435 -15.79 1.39 -19.74
N ARG A 436 -14.62 0.99 -20.25
CA ARG A 436 -14.51 0.26 -21.52
C ARG A 436 -15.18 -1.11 -21.46
N ILE A 437 -14.99 -1.84 -20.36
CA ILE A 437 -15.58 -3.17 -20.16
C ILE A 437 -17.10 -3.05 -20.11
N MET A 438 -17.64 -2.14 -19.29
CA MET A 438 -19.08 -1.91 -19.22
C MET A 438 -19.67 -1.45 -20.55
N GLU A 439 -18.96 -0.61 -21.31
CA GLU A 439 -19.40 -0.20 -22.65
C GLU A 439 -19.51 -1.41 -23.60
N LEU A 440 -18.43 -2.20 -23.71
CA LEU A 440 -18.36 -3.33 -24.63
C LEU A 440 -19.35 -4.45 -24.31
N THR A 441 -19.71 -4.58 -23.03
CA THR A 441 -20.64 -5.62 -22.55
C THR A 441 -22.06 -5.10 -22.38
N ASN A 442 -22.33 -3.83 -22.73
CA ASN A 442 -23.59 -3.14 -22.46
C ASN A 442 -24.03 -3.25 -20.97
N GLY A 443 -23.04 -3.24 -20.08
CA GLY A 443 -23.21 -3.31 -18.63
C GLY A 443 -23.47 -4.70 -18.07
N ALA A 444 -23.17 -5.76 -18.82
CA ALA A 444 -23.34 -7.13 -18.32
C ALA A 444 -22.25 -7.55 -17.33
N THR A 445 -21.09 -6.89 -17.36
CA THR A 445 -19.98 -7.10 -16.43
C THR A 445 -19.13 -5.83 -16.33
N ASP A 446 -18.38 -5.69 -15.25
CA ASP A 446 -17.45 -4.60 -14.98
C ASP A 446 -16.01 -5.11 -14.71
N LEU A 447 -15.05 -4.21 -14.46
CA LEU A 447 -13.67 -4.63 -14.18
C LEU A 447 -13.57 -5.46 -12.89
N HIS A 448 -14.43 -5.22 -11.91
CA HIS A 448 -14.42 -5.93 -10.65
C HIS A 448 -14.81 -7.40 -10.85
N ASP A 449 -15.89 -7.67 -11.59
CA ASP A 449 -16.30 -9.03 -11.95
C ASP A 449 -15.19 -9.82 -12.66
N ILE A 450 -14.50 -9.17 -13.61
CA ILE A 450 -13.40 -9.80 -14.37
C ILE A 450 -12.23 -10.17 -13.46
N ILE A 451 -11.90 -9.32 -12.48
CA ILE A 451 -10.85 -9.63 -11.50
C ILE A 451 -11.26 -10.79 -10.59
N LEU A 452 -12.53 -10.85 -10.15
CA LEU A 452 -13.02 -11.97 -9.35
C LEU A 452 -13.01 -13.29 -10.14
N GLU A 453 -13.46 -13.29 -11.39
CA GLU A 453 -13.43 -14.48 -12.25
C GLU A 453 -11.99 -15.00 -12.46
N LEU A 454 -11.05 -14.10 -12.76
CA LEU A 454 -9.64 -14.47 -12.92
C LEU A 454 -9.04 -14.94 -11.58
N ARG A 455 -9.34 -14.27 -10.48
CA ARG A 455 -8.96 -14.73 -9.14
C ARG A 455 -9.46 -16.14 -8.87
N ASP A 456 -10.69 -16.47 -9.21
CA ASP A 456 -11.25 -17.80 -8.96
C ASP A 456 -10.62 -18.88 -9.87
N GLN A 457 -10.22 -18.49 -11.09
CA GLN A 457 -9.51 -19.36 -12.03
C GLN A 457 -8.06 -19.70 -11.61
N TYR A 458 -7.38 -18.76 -10.96
CA TYR A 458 -5.97 -18.88 -10.55
C TYR A 458 -5.85 -19.15 -9.05
N GLY A 459 -6.34 -18.25 -8.23
CA GLY A 459 -6.23 -18.31 -6.79
C GLY A 459 -4.78 -18.17 -6.30
N PRO A 460 -4.56 -18.29 -4.99
CA PRO A 460 -3.27 -17.99 -4.36
C PRO A 460 -2.16 -19.04 -4.59
N LEU A 461 -2.45 -20.11 -5.34
CA LEU A 461 -1.53 -21.24 -5.53
C LEU A 461 -1.19 -21.51 -7.00
N LYS A 462 -1.78 -20.80 -7.95
CA LYS A 462 -1.56 -21.02 -9.38
C LYS A 462 -1.30 -19.70 -10.07
N SER A 463 -0.08 -19.54 -10.56
CA SER A 463 0.33 -18.39 -11.35
C SER A 463 -0.24 -18.43 -12.78
N PHE A 464 -0.51 -17.26 -13.36
CA PHE A 464 -0.64 -17.12 -14.82
C PHE A 464 0.72 -16.82 -15.47
N ARG A 465 0.84 -17.12 -16.76
CA ARG A 465 2.03 -16.72 -17.54
C ARG A 465 1.92 -15.24 -17.89
N ASP A 466 2.97 -14.45 -17.62
CA ASP A 466 2.97 -12.98 -17.75
C ASP A 466 2.36 -12.53 -19.10
N ASP A 467 2.79 -13.13 -20.22
CA ASP A 467 2.32 -12.75 -21.56
C ASP A 467 0.85 -13.10 -21.90
N GLU A 468 0.15 -13.86 -21.05
CA GLU A 468 -1.18 -14.40 -21.36
C GLU A 468 -2.33 -13.62 -20.73
N ILE A 469 -2.08 -12.82 -19.67
CA ILE A 469 -3.18 -12.23 -18.88
C ILE A 469 -4.05 -11.28 -19.71
N ILE A 470 -3.45 -10.48 -20.62
CA ILE A 470 -4.20 -9.56 -21.48
C ILE A 470 -5.19 -10.32 -22.38
N ASN A 471 -4.79 -11.47 -22.94
CA ASN A 471 -5.67 -12.27 -23.78
C ASN A 471 -6.88 -12.79 -22.99
N GLN A 472 -6.68 -13.13 -21.71
CA GLN A 472 -7.77 -13.61 -20.86
C GLN A 472 -8.80 -12.51 -20.58
N PHE A 473 -8.35 -11.27 -20.34
CA PHE A 473 -9.28 -10.12 -20.27
C PHE A 473 -10.09 -9.97 -21.57
N VAL A 474 -9.44 -10.11 -22.73
CA VAL A 474 -10.10 -9.99 -24.03
C VAL A 474 -11.11 -11.11 -24.26
N GLU A 475 -10.78 -12.34 -23.86
CA GLU A 475 -11.66 -13.52 -23.97
C GLU A 475 -12.90 -13.41 -23.07
N LEU A 476 -12.74 -12.91 -21.84
CA LEU A 476 -13.85 -12.76 -20.89
C LEU A 476 -14.78 -11.58 -21.24
N VAL A 477 -14.28 -10.57 -21.96
CA VAL A 477 -15.03 -9.33 -22.24
C VAL A 477 -15.50 -9.27 -23.69
N HIS A 478 -14.60 -8.92 -24.61
CA HIS A 478 -14.89 -8.69 -26.03
C HIS A 478 -13.58 -8.45 -26.82
N PRO A 479 -13.44 -8.91 -28.08
CA PRO A 479 -12.25 -8.71 -28.91
C PRO A 479 -11.75 -7.26 -29.01
N ASP A 480 -12.67 -6.29 -29.08
CA ASP A 480 -12.35 -4.85 -29.18
C ASP A 480 -11.68 -4.28 -27.92
N LEU A 481 -11.65 -5.02 -26.81
CA LEU A 481 -10.89 -4.64 -25.62
C LEU A 481 -9.38 -4.67 -25.89
N ASN A 482 -8.92 -5.49 -26.85
CA ASN A 482 -7.52 -5.60 -27.22
C ASN A 482 -6.92 -4.24 -27.65
N GLN A 483 -7.73 -3.38 -28.28
CA GLN A 483 -7.27 -2.04 -28.67
C GLN A 483 -6.88 -1.19 -27.45
N PHE A 484 -7.63 -1.27 -26.35
CA PHE A 484 -7.32 -0.54 -25.12
C PHE A 484 -5.95 -0.95 -24.56
N PHE A 485 -5.69 -2.26 -24.51
CA PHE A 485 -4.42 -2.79 -24.04
C PHE A 485 -3.26 -2.40 -24.97
N ASN A 486 -3.45 -2.52 -26.28
CA ASN A 486 -2.44 -2.20 -27.29
C ASN A 486 -2.06 -0.72 -27.28
N ASP A 487 -3.01 0.19 -27.06
CA ASP A 487 -2.75 1.63 -27.11
C ASP A 487 -2.19 2.15 -25.79
N TYR A 488 -2.77 1.72 -24.67
CA TYR A 488 -2.58 2.41 -23.38
C TYR A 488 -1.77 1.62 -22.35
N VAL A 489 -1.81 0.29 -22.40
CA VAL A 489 -1.11 -0.58 -21.43
C VAL A 489 0.26 -0.97 -21.99
N SER A 490 0.24 -1.69 -23.11
CA SER A 490 1.42 -2.12 -23.86
C SER A 490 1.91 -1.04 -24.82
N GLY A 491 1.03 -0.13 -25.22
CA GLY A 491 1.35 1.02 -26.05
C GLY A 491 1.79 2.25 -25.27
N ARG A 492 1.97 3.34 -26.03
CA ARG A 492 2.51 4.63 -25.56
C ARG A 492 1.57 5.79 -25.86
N GLU A 493 0.33 5.50 -26.22
CA GLU A 493 -0.67 6.53 -26.48
C GLU A 493 -1.12 7.20 -25.17
N PRO A 494 -1.41 8.51 -25.17
CA PRO A 494 -2.02 9.18 -24.03
C PRO A 494 -3.39 8.58 -23.69
N LEU A 495 -3.72 8.50 -22.40
CA LEU A 495 -5.04 8.03 -21.97
C LEU A 495 -6.17 8.96 -22.48
N PRO A 496 -7.22 8.42 -23.11
CA PRO A 496 -8.33 9.17 -23.71
C PRO A 496 -9.37 9.61 -22.67
N VAL A 497 -8.93 10.31 -21.62
CA VAL A 497 -9.73 10.64 -20.43
C VAL A 497 -11.07 11.30 -20.77
N GLN A 498 -11.08 12.30 -21.66
CA GLN A 498 -12.29 13.02 -22.03
C GLN A 498 -13.31 12.11 -22.73
N GLU A 499 -12.84 11.22 -23.61
CA GLU A 499 -13.71 10.33 -24.37
C GLU A 499 -14.45 9.37 -23.43
N TYR A 500 -13.72 8.70 -22.54
CA TYR A 500 -14.30 7.69 -21.66
C TYR A 500 -15.18 8.28 -20.57
N LEU A 501 -14.77 9.39 -19.94
CA LEU A 501 -15.60 10.06 -18.94
C LEU A 501 -16.91 10.58 -19.54
N LEU A 502 -16.90 11.00 -20.82
CA LEU A 502 -18.13 11.41 -21.49
C LEU A 502 -19.13 10.25 -21.62
N LYS A 503 -18.67 8.98 -21.73
CA LYS A 503 -19.56 7.80 -21.81
C LYS A 503 -20.38 7.59 -20.55
N VAL A 504 -19.86 8.01 -19.40
CA VAL A 504 -20.55 7.99 -18.09
C VAL A 504 -21.10 9.36 -17.71
N GLY A 505 -21.31 10.26 -18.68
CA GLY A 505 -21.94 11.55 -18.44
C GLY A 505 -21.10 12.52 -17.61
N ILE A 506 -19.77 12.40 -17.61
CA ILE A 506 -18.85 13.32 -16.96
C ILE A 506 -18.10 14.14 -18.01
N ASN A 507 -18.24 15.46 -17.93
CA ASN A 507 -17.53 16.39 -18.80
C ASN A 507 -16.14 16.67 -18.22
N TYR A 508 -15.10 16.29 -18.95
CA TYR A 508 -13.72 16.63 -18.62
C TYR A 508 -13.07 17.48 -19.71
N ASN A 509 -12.50 18.62 -19.31
CA ASN A 509 -11.70 19.48 -20.16
C ASN A 509 -10.31 19.65 -19.57
N ARG A 510 -9.30 19.11 -20.24
CA ARG A 510 -7.89 19.30 -19.86
C ARG A 510 -7.50 20.77 -19.85
N ARG A 511 -7.92 21.51 -20.86
CA ARG A 511 -7.74 22.96 -21.01
C ARG A 511 -9.05 23.58 -21.47
N TYR A 512 -9.74 24.22 -20.54
CA TYR A 512 -11.01 24.89 -20.78
C TYR A 512 -10.79 26.35 -21.20
N ASN A 513 -11.52 26.78 -22.24
CA ASN A 513 -11.65 28.16 -22.65
C ASN A 513 -13.15 28.48 -22.74
N GLY A 514 -13.59 29.54 -22.08
CA GLY A 514 -15.00 29.95 -22.12
C GLY A 514 -15.42 30.67 -20.84
N ARG A 515 -16.73 30.84 -20.66
CA ARG A 515 -17.28 31.47 -19.46
C ARG A 515 -17.43 30.48 -18.32
N ARG A 516 -17.16 30.94 -17.09
CA ARG A 516 -17.54 30.26 -15.85
C ARG A 516 -17.92 31.28 -14.79
N SER A 517 -18.58 30.82 -13.73
CA SER A 517 -18.89 31.67 -12.59
C SER A 517 -17.60 32.11 -11.88
N ALA A 518 -17.52 33.40 -11.57
CA ALA A 518 -16.37 34.01 -10.92
C ALA A 518 -16.36 33.67 -9.43
N ASN A 519 -15.28 33.06 -8.95
CA ASN A 519 -15.06 32.83 -7.55
C ASN A 519 -14.91 34.19 -6.83
N PRO A 520 -15.71 34.47 -5.78
CA PRO A 520 -15.75 35.78 -5.13
C PRO A 520 -14.43 36.21 -4.46
N ILE A 521 -13.46 35.29 -4.34
CA ILE A 521 -12.15 35.55 -3.75
C ILE A 521 -11.06 35.50 -4.81
N SER A 522 -10.85 34.34 -5.44
CA SER A 522 -9.66 34.12 -6.27
C SER A 522 -9.66 34.91 -7.58
N ASP A 523 -10.83 35.24 -8.13
CA ASP A 523 -10.93 35.97 -9.40
C ASP A 523 -10.98 37.48 -9.24
N PHE A 524 -11.21 37.99 -8.02
CA PHE A 524 -11.31 39.43 -7.74
C PHE A 524 -10.07 39.99 -7.04
N ASN A 525 -8.90 39.38 -7.26
CA ASN A 525 -7.61 39.82 -6.72
C ASN A 525 -7.58 39.96 -5.18
N ILE A 526 -8.44 39.22 -4.47
CA ILE A 526 -8.41 39.19 -3.02
C ILE A 526 -7.29 38.25 -2.61
N ARG A 527 -6.27 38.78 -1.92
CA ARG A 527 -5.20 37.96 -1.37
C ARG A 527 -5.63 37.43 -0.03
N THR A 528 -5.42 36.13 0.14
CA THR A 528 -5.77 35.44 1.37
C THR A 528 -4.60 34.61 1.88
N LYS A 529 -4.57 34.38 3.18
CA LYS A 529 -3.67 33.42 3.81
C LYS A 529 -4.50 32.40 4.58
N ARG A 530 -4.27 31.11 4.34
CA ARG A 530 -4.92 30.04 5.12
C ARG A 530 -4.58 30.21 6.59
N VAL A 531 -5.59 30.11 7.45
CA VAL A 531 -5.40 30.03 8.90
C VAL A 531 -5.07 28.57 9.22
N ARG A 532 -3.90 28.35 9.83
CA ARG A 532 -3.46 26.99 10.20
C ARG A 532 -4.39 26.43 11.29
N GLY A 533 -4.73 25.14 11.20
CA GLY A 533 -5.60 24.47 12.16
C GLY A 533 -7.07 24.89 12.13
N SER A 534 -7.51 25.65 11.12
CA SER A 534 -8.93 26.00 10.96
C SER A 534 -9.40 25.92 9.50
N ASN A 535 -10.72 25.86 9.33
CA ASN A 535 -11.35 25.91 8.01
C ASN A 535 -11.56 27.35 7.50
N GLN A 536 -10.66 28.27 7.84
CA GLN A 536 -10.78 29.68 7.47
C GLN A 536 -9.57 30.18 6.66
N ILE A 537 -9.84 31.15 5.80
CA ILE A 537 -8.84 31.97 5.12
C ILE A 537 -8.95 33.40 5.62
N ARG A 538 -7.82 34.00 5.94
CA ARG A 538 -7.73 35.41 6.33
C ARG A 538 -7.50 36.28 5.11
N VAL A 539 -8.31 37.32 4.93
CA VAL A 539 -8.07 38.35 3.93
C VAL A 539 -6.85 39.17 4.33
N THR A 540 -5.82 39.19 3.47
CA THR A 540 -4.58 39.93 3.70
C THR A 540 -4.45 41.16 2.82
N LYS A 541 -5.16 41.20 1.69
CA LYS A 541 -5.22 42.37 0.81
C LYS A 541 -6.47 42.33 -0.05
N ILE A 542 -7.08 43.48 -0.27
CA ILE A 542 -8.23 43.64 -1.17
C ILE A 542 -7.80 44.33 -2.46
N GLY A 543 -8.25 43.78 -3.58
CA GLY A 543 -8.07 44.36 -4.91
C GLY A 543 -8.90 45.64 -5.11
N LYS A 544 -8.84 46.22 -6.31
CA LYS A 544 -9.79 47.26 -6.72
C LYS A 544 -11.05 46.59 -7.27
N GLU A 545 -12.21 47.25 -7.11
CA GLU A 545 -13.48 46.85 -7.75
C GLU A 545 -13.94 45.42 -7.40
N VAL A 546 -13.87 45.09 -6.10
CA VAL A 546 -14.35 43.80 -5.58
C VAL A 546 -15.87 43.85 -5.37
N PRO A 547 -16.65 42.86 -5.85
CA PRO A 547 -18.11 42.86 -5.77
C PRO A 547 -18.67 42.51 -4.39
N ILE A 548 -17.82 42.37 -3.38
CA ILE A 548 -18.17 41.99 -2.01
C ILE A 548 -17.42 42.88 -1.01
N GLU A 549 -18.12 43.38 0.01
CA GLU A 549 -17.57 44.33 1.00
C GLU A 549 -16.75 43.64 2.11
N LEU A 550 -15.71 42.92 1.70
CA LEU A 550 -14.70 42.37 2.60
C LEU A 550 -13.75 43.46 3.11
N LYS A 551 -13.06 43.19 4.22
CA LYS A 551 -11.99 44.02 4.81
C LYS A 551 -10.74 43.21 5.08
N GLU A 552 -9.58 43.85 5.04
CA GLU A 552 -8.35 43.21 5.50
C GLU A 552 -8.49 42.77 6.96
N GLY A 553 -8.07 41.54 7.26
CA GLY A 553 -8.25 40.92 8.56
C GLY A 553 -9.47 40.00 8.69
N ASP A 554 -10.47 40.14 7.81
CA ASP A 554 -11.67 39.28 7.79
C ASP A 554 -11.27 37.80 7.68
N LEU A 555 -11.92 36.94 8.45
CA LEU A 555 -11.81 35.49 8.38
C LEU A 555 -12.99 34.94 7.61
N ILE A 556 -12.72 34.23 6.52
CA ILE A 556 -13.75 33.66 5.65
C ILE A 556 -13.68 32.15 5.79
N GLU A 557 -14.80 31.50 6.04
CA GLU A 557 -14.90 30.04 5.96
C GLU A 557 -14.50 29.56 4.56
N VAL A 558 -13.73 28.49 4.44
CA VAL A 558 -13.41 27.93 3.13
C VAL A 558 -14.64 27.24 2.57
N PHE A 559 -15.07 27.71 1.40
CA PHE A 559 -16.37 27.38 0.84
C PHE A 559 -16.25 26.70 -0.53
N SER A 560 -15.08 26.15 -0.90
CA SER A 560 -14.87 25.52 -2.22
C SER A 560 -15.90 24.42 -2.53
N GLU A 561 -16.29 23.63 -1.53
CA GLU A 561 -17.34 22.60 -1.66
C GLU A 561 -18.75 23.19 -1.75
N ARG A 562 -19.00 24.35 -1.12
CA ARG A 562 -20.27 25.06 -1.28
C ARG A 562 -20.35 25.80 -2.62
N TRP A 563 -19.20 26.20 -3.16
CA TRP A 563 -19.07 26.87 -4.45
C TRP A 563 -19.25 25.90 -5.62
N LEU A 564 -18.62 24.73 -5.55
CA LEU A 564 -18.69 23.71 -6.59
C LEU A 564 -19.58 22.56 -6.13
N ASN A 565 -20.66 22.31 -6.87
CA ASN A 565 -21.40 21.07 -6.75
C ASN A 565 -21.02 20.09 -7.87
N GLU A 566 -21.65 18.92 -7.86
CA GLU A 566 -21.42 17.86 -8.84
C GLU A 566 -21.62 18.29 -10.30
N PHE A 567 -22.49 19.26 -10.55
CA PHE A 567 -22.81 19.77 -11.88
C PHE A 567 -22.07 21.05 -12.28
N GLY A 568 -21.19 21.60 -11.42
CA GLY A 568 -20.44 22.82 -11.72
C GLY A 568 -20.51 23.91 -10.66
N GLU A 569 -20.20 25.12 -11.11
CA GLU A 569 -20.31 26.35 -10.32
C GLU A 569 -21.76 26.84 -10.21
N PRO A 570 -22.06 27.78 -9.28
CA PRO A 570 -23.39 28.34 -9.12
C PRO A 570 -23.80 29.14 -10.36
N VAL A 571 -25.10 29.27 -10.61
CA VAL A 571 -25.61 29.96 -11.80
C VAL A 571 -25.38 31.47 -11.70
N GLU A 572 -25.06 32.12 -12.81
CA GLU A 572 -24.98 33.58 -12.91
C GLU A 572 -26.25 34.26 -12.38
N GLY A 573 -26.09 35.34 -11.63
CA GLY A 573 -27.18 36.09 -11.02
C GLY A 573 -27.75 35.48 -9.74
N SER A 574 -27.41 34.23 -9.39
CA SER A 574 -27.77 33.67 -8.08
C SER A 574 -26.99 34.33 -6.95
N VAL A 575 -27.51 34.30 -5.72
CA VAL A 575 -26.82 34.85 -4.54
C VAL A 575 -26.12 33.73 -3.79
N PHE A 576 -24.79 33.83 -3.68
CA PHE A 576 -23.97 32.97 -2.86
C PHE A 576 -23.57 33.69 -1.56
N ASN A 577 -23.84 33.07 -0.41
CA ASN A 577 -23.59 33.68 0.89
C ASN A 577 -22.26 33.23 1.48
N LEU A 578 -21.35 34.18 1.72
CA LEU A 578 -20.08 33.95 2.39
C LEU A 578 -20.23 34.17 3.90
N ASN A 579 -19.71 33.22 4.68
CA ASN A 579 -19.64 33.35 6.14
C ASN A 579 -18.31 34.03 6.49
N VAL A 580 -18.40 35.18 7.15
CA VAL A 580 -17.25 36.06 7.45
C VAL A 580 -17.24 36.40 8.93
N GLU A 581 -16.09 36.25 9.59
CA GLU A 581 -15.86 36.74 10.95
C GLU A 581 -14.98 37.99 10.90
N ARG A 582 -15.47 39.08 11.51
CA ARG A 582 -14.83 40.39 11.55
C ARG A 582 -14.73 40.86 13.00
N GLY A 583 -13.55 40.73 13.59
CA GLY A 583 -13.41 40.87 15.04
C GLY A 583 -14.27 39.83 15.74
N ASP A 584 -15.14 40.27 16.65
CA ASP A 584 -16.07 39.38 17.37
C ASP A 584 -17.43 39.20 16.66
N GLN A 585 -17.61 39.78 15.46
CA GLN A 585 -18.86 39.70 14.71
C GLN A 585 -18.85 38.57 13.68
N LYS A 586 -19.93 37.79 13.63
CA LYS A 586 -20.22 36.84 12.54
C LYS A 586 -21.18 37.48 11.54
N LEU A 587 -20.77 37.58 10.29
CA LEU A 587 -21.46 38.24 9.19
C LEU A 587 -21.74 37.24 8.07
N THR A 588 -22.86 37.41 7.38
CA THR A 588 -23.17 36.73 6.13
C THR A 588 -23.14 37.75 5.00
N MET A 589 -22.16 37.62 4.10
CA MET A 589 -21.93 38.55 2.99
C MET A 589 -22.51 37.96 1.70
N PRO A 590 -23.56 38.55 1.13
CA PRO A 590 -24.13 38.08 -0.14
C PRO A 590 -23.22 38.46 -1.31
N TYR A 591 -22.99 37.51 -2.20
CA TYR A 591 -22.30 37.71 -3.47
C TYR A 591 -23.24 37.32 -4.62
N THR A 592 -23.64 38.28 -5.44
CA THR A 592 -24.33 37.98 -6.70
C THR A 592 -23.33 37.40 -7.68
N VAL A 593 -23.53 36.13 -8.02
CA VAL A 593 -22.62 35.34 -8.84
C VAL A 593 -22.48 35.97 -10.22
N GLN A 594 -21.27 36.40 -10.54
CA GLN A 594 -20.90 36.92 -11.84
C GLN A 594 -20.26 35.82 -12.68
N THR A 595 -20.11 36.05 -13.97
CA THR A 595 -19.30 35.17 -14.83
C THR A 595 -18.11 35.92 -15.38
N ILE A 596 -17.04 35.16 -15.64
CA ILE A 596 -15.81 35.65 -16.27
C ILE A 596 -15.44 34.74 -17.42
N ASP A 597 -14.77 35.31 -18.42
CA ASP A 597 -14.06 34.56 -19.45
C ASP A 597 -12.73 34.07 -18.90
N VAL A 598 -12.50 32.76 -19.00
CA VAL A 598 -11.23 32.14 -18.65
C VAL A 598 -10.57 31.55 -19.90
N GLN A 599 -9.26 31.69 -19.94
CA GLN A 599 -8.43 31.05 -20.96
C GLN A 599 -7.49 30.06 -20.29
N ASN A 600 -7.42 28.85 -20.86
CA ASN A 600 -6.51 27.79 -20.46
C ASN A 600 -6.66 27.36 -18.99
N GLU A 601 -7.90 27.35 -18.47
CA GLU A 601 -8.20 26.78 -17.15
C GLU A 601 -7.98 25.26 -17.21
N LYS A 602 -7.21 24.72 -16.27
CA LYS A 602 -6.76 23.33 -16.35
C LYS A 602 -7.69 22.38 -15.60
N HIS A 603 -7.91 21.21 -16.19
CA HIS A 603 -8.57 20.05 -15.58
C HIS A 603 -9.98 20.32 -15.04
N ARG A 604 -10.83 20.99 -15.80
CA ARG A 604 -12.23 21.20 -15.41
C ARG A 604 -12.99 19.87 -15.54
N ILE A 605 -13.64 19.38 -14.47
CA ILE A 605 -14.38 18.11 -14.45
C ILE A 605 -15.70 18.27 -13.69
N PHE A 606 -16.82 17.87 -14.30
CA PHE A 606 -18.15 17.92 -13.70
C PHE A 606 -19.09 16.89 -14.30
N PHE A 607 -20.10 16.46 -13.56
CA PHE A 607 -21.21 15.71 -14.12
C PHE A 607 -21.99 16.56 -15.14
N SER A 608 -22.48 15.90 -16.18
CA SER A 608 -23.35 16.52 -17.18
C SER A 608 -24.68 16.91 -16.52
N LYS A 609 -25.16 18.12 -16.82
CA LYS A 609 -26.51 18.57 -16.42
C LYS A 609 -27.62 17.91 -17.23
N THR A 610 -27.27 17.38 -18.41
CA THR A 610 -28.22 16.75 -19.34
C THR A 610 -27.60 15.46 -19.89
N PRO A 611 -27.35 14.45 -19.04
CA PRO A 611 -26.86 13.16 -19.52
C PRO A 611 -27.94 12.46 -20.34
N ASN A 612 -27.56 11.76 -21.40
CA ASN A 612 -28.46 10.90 -22.16
C ASN A 612 -28.72 9.58 -21.40
N GLN A 613 -29.66 8.76 -21.89
CA GLN A 613 -30.04 7.50 -21.20
C GLN A 613 -28.89 6.50 -21.07
N GLU A 614 -28.03 6.39 -22.08
CA GLU A 614 -26.87 5.48 -22.04
C GLU A 614 -25.84 5.94 -21.00
N GLN A 615 -25.59 7.25 -20.92
CA GLN A 615 -24.72 7.87 -19.93
C GLN A 615 -25.24 7.64 -18.51
N ILE A 616 -26.54 7.81 -18.28
CA ILE A 616 -27.17 7.54 -16.98
C ILE A 616 -27.01 6.06 -16.62
N LYS A 617 -27.28 5.15 -17.57
CA LYS A 617 -27.16 3.70 -17.35
C LYS A 617 -25.72 3.32 -16.95
N LEU A 618 -24.72 3.69 -17.75
CA LEU A 618 -23.33 3.36 -17.47
C LEU A 618 -22.81 4.02 -16.19
N GLN A 619 -23.20 5.27 -15.91
CA GLN A 619 -22.83 5.95 -14.67
C GLN A 619 -23.43 5.27 -13.43
N ASN A 620 -24.67 4.80 -13.52
CA ASN A 620 -25.30 4.07 -12.41
C ASN A 620 -24.56 2.77 -12.14
N LEU A 621 -24.25 2.00 -13.17
CA LEU A 621 -23.44 0.78 -13.06
C LEU A 621 -22.07 1.06 -12.46
N TRP A 622 -21.39 2.10 -12.92
CA TRP A 622 -20.03 2.42 -12.47
C TRP A 622 -19.95 2.73 -10.97
N PHE A 623 -20.99 3.36 -10.42
CA PHE A 623 -21.01 3.81 -9.02
C PHE A 623 -21.93 3.02 -8.10
N SER A 624 -22.52 1.92 -8.56
CA SER A 624 -23.37 1.05 -7.75
C SER A 624 -22.74 -0.34 -7.63
N ASN A 625 -22.98 -0.99 -6.51
CA ASN A 625 -22.71 -2.42 -6.34
C ASN A 625 -23.76 -3.26 -7.08
#